data_AF-A0A430DMB8-F1
#
_entry.id   AF-A0A430DMB8-F1
#
_cell.length_a   1.000
_cell.length_b   1.000
_cell.length_c   1.000
_cell.angle_alpha   90.00
_cell.angle_beta   90.00
_cell.angle_gamma   90.00
#
_symmetry.space_group_name_H-M   'P 1'
#
loop_
_entity.id
_entity.type
_entity.pdbx_description
1 polymer ?
#
loop_
_entity_poly.entity_id
_entity_poly.type
_entity_poly.pdbx_seq_one_letter_code
_entity_poly.pdbx_strand_id
1 'polypeptide(L)'
;MITTLALMLLAAPAPSPPRCSSFATLPATDQKQYGSRYRFRVRTKGKAVAEEWVRTRVCPEARAALRAKRNAPPTDKHGRPCTRTRTEMRPITSDGSMTMIPRQVCVR
;
A
#
# COMPACT_ATOMS: atom_id res chain seq x y z
N MET A 1 -15.01 48.69 -17.41
CA MET A 1 -15.77 47.43 -17.28
C MET A 1 -14.92 46.49 -16.44
N ILE A 2 -15.34 46.22 -15.20
CA ILE A 2 -14.56 45.47 -14.21
C ILE A 2 -15.06 44.02 -14.24
N THR A 3 -14.25 43.10 -14.75
CA THR A 3 -14.54 41.66 -14.74
C THR A 3 -13.98 41.04 -13.47
N THR A 4 -14.85 40.77 -12.50
CA THR A 4 -14.57 39.93 -11.33
C THR A 4 -14.53 38.47 -11.76
N LEU A 5 -13.34 37.89 -11.92
CA LEU A 5 -13.16 36.44 -12.07
C LEU A 5 -13.16 35.81 -10.67
N ALA A 6 -14.26 35.15 -10.33
CA ALA A 6 -14.41 34.39 -9.10
C ALA A 6 -13.46 33.18 -9.11
N LEU A 7 -12.47 33.23 -8.23
CA LEU A 7 -11.50 32.17 -7.99
C LEU A 7 -12.20 31.05 -7.18
N MET A 8 -12.68 30.00 -7.85
CA MET A 8 -13.11 28.78 -7.16
C MET A 8 -11.88 28.03 -6.65
N LEU A 9 -11.53 28.22 -5.37
CA LEU A 9 -10.61 27.32 -4.67
C LEU A 9 -11.30 25.97 -4.49
N LEU A 10 -10.90 24.98 -5.29
CA LEU A 10 -11.12 23.57 -5.00
C LEU A 10 -10.42 23.24 -3.68
N ALA A 11 -11.18 23.15 -2.59
CA ALA A 11 -10.72 22.60 -1.34
C ALA A 11 -10.43 21.10 -1.53
N ALA A 12 -9.15 20.75 -1.65
CA ALA A 12 -8.73 19.36 -1.60
C ALA A 12 -9.10 18.77 -0.23
N PRO A 13 -9.75 17.59 -0.16
CA PRO A 13 -10.06 16.97 1.12
C PRO A 13 -8.76 16.69 1.87
N ALA A 14 -8.64 17.24 3.08
CA ALA A 14 -7.52 16.96 3.97
C ALA A 14 -7.39 15.44 4.19
N PRO A 15 -6.17 14.87 4.18
CA PRO A 15 -5.99 13.46 4.47
C PRO A 15 -6.46 13.21 5.92
N SER A 16 -7.61 12.56 6.08
CA SER A 16 -8.09 12.12 7.38
C SER A 16 -6.99 11.30 8.06
N PRO A 17 -6.69 11.52 9.37
CA PRO A 17 -5.68 10.75 10.06
C PRO A 17 -5.99 9.26 9.88
N PRO A 18 -4.96 8.43 9.62
CA PRO A 18 -5.16 7.02 9.35
C PRO A 18 -5.95 6.43 10.51
N ARG A 19 -7.15 5.90 10.24
CA ARG A 19 -8.04 5.40 11.30
C ARG A 19 -7.43 4.24 12.09
N CYS A 20 -6.36 3.66 11.55
CA CYS A 20 -5.59 2.58 12.12
C CYS A 20 -4.15 3.02 12.38
N SER A 21 -3.74 2.99 13.64
CA SER A 21 -2.39 3.36 14.09
C SER A 21 -1.69 2.25 14.88
N SER A 22 -2.45 1.27 15.38
CA SER A 22 -1.96 0.13 16.14
C SER A 22 -2.87 -1.09 15.99
N PHE A 23 -2.41 -2.27 16.43
CA PHE A 23 -3.24 -3.49 16.41
C PHE A 23 -4.55 -3.33 17.17
N ALA A 24 -4.55 -2.62 18.30
CA ALA A 24 -5.74 -2.40 19.13
C ALA A 24 -6.81 -1.55 18.43
N THR A 25 -6.39 -0.67 17.51
CA THR A 25 -7.31 0.19 16.74
C THR A 25 -7.93 -0.49 15.51
N LEU A 26 -7.56 -1.74 15.24
CA LEU A 26 -8.13 -2.49 14.11
C LEU A 26 -9.59 -2.91 14.40
N PRO A 27 -10.43 -3.04 13.36
CA PRO A 27 -11.73 -3.70 13.48
C PRO A 27 -11.58 -5.12 14.04
N ALA A 28 -12.57 -5.60 14.80
CA ALA A 28 -12.53 -6.93 15.42
C ALA A 28 -12.32 -8.08 14.40
N THR A 29 -12.86 -7.94 13.18
CA THR A 29 -12.65 -8.88 12.08
C THR A 29 -11.19 -8.94 11.64
N ASP A 30 -10.54 -7.78 11.46
CA ASP A 30 -9.13 -7.69 11.12
C ASP A 30 -8.25 -8.17 12.30
N GLN A 31 -8.60 -7.85 13.55
CA GLN A 31 -7.90 -8.38 14.72
C GLN A 31 -7.92 -9.92 14.76
N LYS A 32 -9.07 -10.54 14.48
CA LYS A 32 -9.19 -12.00 14.38
C LYS A 32 -8.36 -12.57 13.24
N GLN A 33 -8.40 -11.94 12.06
CA GLN A 33 -7.66 -12.37 10.88
C GLN A 33 -6.13 -12.29 11.06
N TYR A 34 -5.64 -11.22 11.69
CA TYR A 34 -4.20 -10.91 11.78
C TYR A 34 -3.59 -11.20 13.14
N GLY A 35 -4.38 -11.55 14.16
CA GLY A 35 -3.92 -11.66 15.54
C GLY A 35 -2.85 -12.73 15.79
N SER A 36 -2.90 -13.86 15.08
CA SER A 36 -1.82 -14.86 15.16
C SER A 36 -0.49 -14.30 14.63
N ARG A 37 -0.54 -13.60 13.48
CA ARG A 37 0.62 -12.98 12.82
C ARG A 37 1.21 -11.81 13.63
N TYR A 38 0.35 -11.03 14.28
CA TYR A 38 0.77 -9.96 15.19
C TYR A 38 1.48 -10.54 16.41
N ARG A 39 0.84 -11.49 17.14
CA ARG A 39 1.45 -12.13 18.33
C ARG A 39 2.76 -12.83 18.03
N PHE A 40 2.87 -13.49 16.87
CA PHE A 40 4.13 -14.07 16.42
C PHE A 40 5.23 -13.02 16.24
N ARG A 41 4.92 -11.87 15.61
CA ARG A 41 5.89 -10.77 15.42
C ARG A 41 6.28 -10.13 16.74
N VAL A 42 5.33 -9.93 17.66
CA VAL A 42 5.62 -9.43 19.02
C VAL A 42 6.64 -10.33 19.71
N ARG A 43 6.44 -11.65 19.65
CA ARG A 43 7.33 -12.64 20.29
C ARG A 43 8.71 -12.76 19.63
N THR A 44 8.79 -12.65 18.30
CA THR A 44 10.04 -12.91 17.56
C THR A 44 10.85 -11.66 17.22
N LYS A 45 10.19 -10.50 17.06
CA LYS A 45 10.80 -9.25 16.61
C LYS A 45 10.49 -8.06 17.53
N GLY A 46 9.68 -8.25 18.56
CA GLY A 46 9.29 -7.20 19.49
C GLY A 46 8.05 -6.41 19.06
N LYS A 47 7.48 -5.69 20.04
CA LYS A 47 6.21 -4.95 19.87
C LYS A 47 6.31 -3.83 18.83
N ALA A 48 7.41 -3.07 18.82
CA ALA A 48 7.58 -1.95 17.88
C ALA A 48 7.49 -2.39 16.41
N VAL A 49 8.17 -3.50 16.06
CA VAL A 49 8.15 -4.08 14.71
C VAL A 49 6.76 -4.62 14.36
N ALA A 50 6.06 -5.21 15.33
CA ALA A 50 4.70 -5.70 15.13
C ALA A 50 3.71 -4.56 14.84
N GLU A 51 3.81 -3.44 15.55
CA GLU A 51 2.98 -2.24 15.32
C GLU A 51 3.31 -1.56 14.00
N GLU A 52 4.60 -1.48 13.63
CA GLU A 52 5.00 -0.98 12.31
C GLU A 52 4.43 -1.84 11.18
N TRP A 53 4.48 -3.17 11.33
CA TRP A 53 3.85 -4.09 10.38
C TRP A 53 2.34 -3.83 10.27
N VAL A 54 1.65 -3.57 11.39
CA VAL A 54 0.22 -3.21 11.35
C VAL A 54 0.01 -1.95 10.53
N ARG A 55 0.74 -0.87 10.84
CA ARG A 55 0.63 0.42 10.13
C ARG A 55 0.89 0.31 8.64
N THR A 56 1.89 -0.47 8.24
CA THR A 56 2.37 -0.51 6.85
C THR A 56 1.71 -1.58 5.98
N ARG A 57 1.15 -2.64 6.59
CA ARG A 57 0.62 -3.80 5.85
C ARG A 57 -0.82 -4.17 6.17
N VAL A 58 -1.30 -3.88 7.37
CA VAL A 58 -2.60 -4.37 7.86
C VAL A 58 -3.65 -3.29 7.83
N CYS A 59 -3.29 -2.05 8.19
CA CYS A 59 -4.22 -0.94 8.19
C CYS A 59 -4.94 -0.83 6.82
N PRO A 60 -6.26 -0.57 6.80
CA PRO A 60 -7.06 -0.55 5.58
C PRO A 60 -6.49 0.35 4.48
N GLU A 61 -6.03 1.54 4.85
CA GLU A 61 -5.43 2.51 3.93
C GLU A 61 -4.11 2.00 3.35
N ALA A 62 -3.24 1.40 4.17
CA ALA A 62 -2.01 0.79 3.71
C ALA A 62 -2.28 -0.39 2.77
N ARG A 63 -3.29 -1.23 3.07
CA ARG A 63 -3.75 -2.30 2.17
C ARG A 63 -4.27 -1.73 0.84
N ALA A 64 -5.06 -0.67 0.88
CA ALA A 64 -5.57 0.00 -0.31
C ALA A 64 -4.44 0.57 -1.18
N ALA A 65 -3.47 1.25 -0.56
CA ALA A 65 -2.30 1.79 -1.24
C ALA A 65 -1.44 0.68 -1.87
N LEU A 66 -1.23 -0.44 -1.18
CA LEU A 66 -0.51 -1.59 -1.73
C LEU A 66 -1.25 -2.23 -2.92
N ARG A 67 -2.59 -2.32 -2.85
CA ARG A 67 -3.41 -2.80 -3.97
C ARG A 67 -3.34 -1.85 -5.16
N ALA A 68 -3.43 -0.53 -4.91
CA ALA A 68 -3.29 0.48 -5.96
C ALA A 68 -1.92 0.38 -6.64
N LYS A 69 -0.84 0.29 -5.87
CA LYS A 69 0.53 0.10 -6.40
C LYS A 69 0.66 -1.19 -7.23
N ARG A 70 0.05 -2.29 -6.78
CA ARG A 70 0.08 -3.57 -7.51
C ARG A 70 -0.66 -3.49 -8.84
N ASN A 71 -1.75 -2.72 -8.88
CA ASN A 71 -2.62 -2.62 -10.05
C ASN A 71 -2.22 -1.44 -10.97
N ALA A 72 -1.29 -0.59 -10.56
CA ALA A 72 -0.82 0.53 -11.35
C ALA A 72 -0.12 0.03 -12.64
N PRO A 73 -0.28 0.73 -13.77
CA PRO A 73 0.44 0.40 -14.99
C PRO A 73 1.96 0.53 -14.77
N PRO A 74 2.78 -0.31 -15.43
CA PRO A 74 4.22 -0.21 -15.32
C PRO A 74 4.69 1.13 -15.91
N THR A 75 5.68 1.72 -15.24
CA THR A 75 6.28 2.99 -15.64
C THR A 75 7.74 2.80 -16.07
N ASP A 76 8.19 3.65 -16.99
CA ASP A 76 9.57 3.66 -17.46
C ASP A 76 10.51 4.24 -16.37
N LYS A 77 11.81 4.29 -16.67
CA LYS A 77 12.82 4.87 -15.77
C LYS A 77 12.61 6.37 -15.46
N HIS A 78 11.75 7.04 -16.22
CA HIS A 78 11.39 8.45 -16.06
C HIS A 78 10.01 8.64 -15.42
N GLY A 79 9.36 7.56 -14.98
CA GLY A 79 8.04 7.60 -14.34
C GLY A 79 6.86 7.75 -15.31
N ARG A 80 7.08 7.64 -16.63
CA ARG A 80 6.01 7.73 -17.63
C ARG A 80 5.34 6.37 -17.82
N PRO A 81 4.01 6.30 -18.03
CA PRO A 81 3.34 5.04 -18.37
C PRO A 81 3.95 4.41 -19.61
N CYS A 82 4.17 3.10 -19.57
CA CYS A 82 4.77 2.39 -20.70
C CYS A 82 3.78 2.20 -21.83
N THR A 83 4.20 2.49 -23.06
CA THR A 83 3.40 2.32 -24.28
C THR A 83 3.33 0.86 -24.72
N ARG A 84 4.38 0.07 -24.44
CA ARG A 84 4.44 -1.37 -24.69
C ARG A 84 4.95 -2.11 -23.46
N THR A 85 4.29 -3.21 -23.13
CA THR A 85 4.62 -4.04 -21.96
C THR A 85 4.83 -5.50 -22.36
N ARG A 86 5.63 -6.22 -21.57
CA ARG A 86 5.77 -7.67 -21.65
C ARG A 86 5.62 -8.30 -20.26
N THR A 87 5.26 -9.58 -20.23
CA THR A 87 5.17 -10.34 -18.99
C THR A 87 6.51 -11.01 -18.69
N GLU A 88 7.07 -10.77 -17.51
CA GLU A 88 8.27 -11.43 -16.99
C GLU A 88 7.96 -12.14 -15.68
N MET A 89 8.52 -13.34 -15.49
CA MET A 89 8.46 -14.02 -14.20
C MET A 89 9.44 -13.37 -13.22
N ARG A 90 8.93 -12.81 -12.12
CA ARG A 90 9.78 -12.18 -11.08
C ARG A 90 9.68 -12.94 -9.76
N PRO A 91 10.82 -13.15 -9.06
CA PRO A 91 10.80 -13.75 -7.74
C PRO A 91 10.15 -12.78 -6.75
N ILE A 92 9.29 -13.33 -5.90
CA ILE A 92 8.73 -12.64 -4.73
C ILE A 92 9.02 -13.50 -3.52
N THR A 93 9.62 -12.87 -2.51
CA THR A 93 9.88 -13.48 -1.21
C THR A 93 8.80 -13.05 -0.22
N SER A 94 8.15 -14.00 0.44
CA SER A 94 7.21 -13.74 1.52
C SER A 94 7.42 -14.72 2.66
N ASP A 95 7.69 -14.20 3.87
CA ASP A 95 7.76 -14.99 5.10
C ASP A 95 8.57 -16.31 4.99
N GLY A 96 9.69 -16.28 4.24
CA GLY A 96 10.62 -17.40 4.09
C GLY A 96 10.43 -18.29 2.85
N SER A 97 9.37 -18.08 2.06
CA SER A 97 9.20 -18.75 0.76
C SER A 97 9.54 -17.81 -0.41
N MET A 98 10.05 -18.39 -1.50
CA MET A 98 10.30 -17.71 -2.77
C MET A 98 9.38 -18.29 -3.85
N THR A 99 8.67 -17.44 -4.58
CA THR A 99 7.77 -17.85 -5.66
C THR A 99 7.95 -16.96 -6.88
N MET A 100 7.87 -17.56 -8.07
CA MET A 100 7.91 -16.83 -9.34
C MET A 100 6.50 -16.38 -9.72
N ILE A 101 6.28 -15.09 -9.90
CA ILE A 101 4.97 -14.52 -10.26
C ILE A 101 5.11 -13.69 -11.55
N PRO A 102 4.19 -13.82 -12.52
CA PRO A 102 4.20 -12.97 -13.71
C PRO A 102 4.01 -11.50 -13.34
N ARG A 103 4.85 -10.64 -13.89
CA ARG A 103 4.82 -9.18 -13.72
C ARG A 103 4.89 -8.50 -15.08
N GLN A 104 4.06 -7.48 -15.26
CA GLN A 104 4.14 -6.59 -16.41
C GLN A 104 5.34 -5.67 -16.24
N VAL A 105 6.18 -5.59 -17.27
CA VAL A 105 7.33 -4.67 -17.33
C VAL A 105 7.33 -3.93 -18.65
N CYS A 106 8.00 -2.78 -18.67
CA CYS A 106 8.17 -2.00 -19.88
C CYS A 106 9.12 -2.71 -20.85
N VAL A 107 8.72 -2.76 -22.12
CA VAL A 107 9.63 -3.15 -23.20
C VAL A 107 10.60 -1.97 -23.40
N ARG A 108 11.90 -2.27 -23.39
CA ARG A 108 12.94 -1.28 -23.70
C ARG A 108 13.06 -1.08 -25.20
#